data_AF-A0A1E4FM30-F1
#
_entry.id   AF-A0A1E4FM30-F1
#
_cell.length_a   1.000
_cell.length_b   1.000
_cell.length_c   1.000
_cell.angle_alpha   90.00
_cell.angle_beta   90.00
_cell.angle_gamma   90.00
#
_symmetry.space_group_name_H-M   'P 1'
#
loop_
_entity.id
_entity.type
_entity.pdbx_description
1 polymer ?
#
loop_
_entity_poly.entity_id
_entity_poly.type
_entity_poly.pdbx_seq_one_letter_code
_entity_poly.pdbx_strand_id
1 'polypeptide(L)'
;MELIRNRTGLTALAAALLMSSAMPGPATLAEEKPAASASTKSKPGAKAPAPAAQSDVDFSVSIPQVDAVNSTLTEEELTDILTGNLQAHTDQLATLDADSVTVPTISITTNYTTDGETSQATVTLSDLVLQDVSGGVASTISLGSVDMQVDDGEVSFGTISADNFSLAGILGFYGLIERPGQSGMETIYSNFSAEGGTIDAEDMRCTIGATSVAEFRARPLRVSFIEMMAIAQALENDPDDIAPARIAEFARMYADIFTAVESSEILFDGMDCEGTDSTGDLIAISLEGMSMSGMSPGIYPAISIDGLTISAGEEGMATLENFTFKPMDLASTIEALSTLPDDVNEAWFDENWRAFMPAMEGFSIAGLDMDLPDPDDEDNRIRVGIGLFDLTLGAYRNGIPTDIDLVAENLRAELPERFEDEQLQQLRAMGLTSIDFGFRTAASWDEDQNVIDLEEISLAATDLGSMMIAGTVANAGAGLFDSDPDVALYAALSVALKSLNLSLTDEGISDLVFTIAAAQQNTNPASMRLIAAGLAEGALMAQLAALADAPAIASAVSRFIGGKARTLDIAIEARNDPGLSAQDLMEAEENPAALIDKVEISAEAN
;
A
#
# COMPACT_ATOMS: atom_id res chain seq x y z
N MET A 1 -23.32 11.08 8.96
CA MET A 1 -24.20 9.96 9.34
C MET A 1 -25.70 10.28 9.28
N GLU A 2 -26.17 11.51 9.56
CA GLU A 2 -27.57 11.90 9.26
C GLU A 2 -27.84 12.25 7.78
N LEU A 3 -26.81 12.56 6.99
CA LEU A 3 -26.89 12.82 5.54
C LEU A 3 -27.47 11.65 4.71
N ILE A 4 -27.47 10.43 5.23
CA ILE A 4 -27.96 9.23 4.52
C ILE A 4 -29.33 8.78 5.08
N ARG A 5 -29.87 9.50 6.07
CA ARG A 5 -31.07 9.09 6.81
C ARG A 5 -32.38 9.37 6.08
N ASN A 6 -32.37 10.12 4.97
CA ASN A 6 -33.57 10.44 4.21
C ASN A 6 -33.33 10.38 2.69
N ARG A 7 -34.17 9.57 2.02
CA ARG A 7 -34.52 9.66 0.58
C ARG A 7 -33.33 9.72 -0.39
N THR A 8 -32.71 8.57 -0.63
CA THR A 8 -31.76 8.40 -1.73
C THR A 8 -32.50 8.43 -3.07
N GLY A 9 -32.42 9.56 -3.78
CA GLY A 9 -32.81 9.66 -5.19
C GLY A 9 -31.77 9.01 -6.09
N LEU A 10 -32.18 8.58 -7.29
CA LEU A 10 -31.28 8.03 -8.30
C LEU A 10 -30.17 9.03 -8.69
N THR A 11 -30.35 10.33 -8.47
CA THR A 11 -29.36 11.40 -8.70
C THR A 11 -28.27 11.42 -7.63
N ALA A 12 -28.62 11.26 -6.35
CA ALA A 12 -27.66 11.08 -5.27
C ALA A 12 -26.97 9.72 -5.36
N LEU A 13 -27.70 8.68 -5.80
CA LEU A 13 -27.12 7.36 -6.03
C LEU A 13 -26.21 7.36 -7.27
N ALA A 14 -26.61 7.94 -8.41
CA ALA A 14 -25.82 8.04 -9.63
C ALA A 14 -24.64 8.99 -9.48
N ALA A 15 -24.79 10.15 -8.84
CA ALA A 15 -23.66 11.04 -8.53
C ALA A 15 -22.72 10.37 -7.51
N ALA A 16 -23.22 9.73 -6.45
CA ALA A 16 -22.38 8.97 -5.54
C ALA A 16 -21.75 7.74 -6.22
N LEU A 17 -22.41 7.09 -7.17
CA LEU A 17 -21.90 5.93 -7.92
C LEU A 17 -20.83 6.32 -8.94
N LEU A 18 -21.06 7.39 -9.68
CA LEU A 18 -20.12 7.94 -10.65
C LEU A 18 -18.91 8.57 -9.95
N MET A 19 -19.08 9.11 -8.73
CA MET A 19 -17.98 9.64 -7.90
C MET A 19 -17.27 8.55 -7.07
N SER A 20 -17.97 7.53 -6.54
CA SER A 20 -17.38 6.46 -5.71
C SER A 20 -16.73 5.33 -6.51
N SER A 21 -17.08 5.16 -7.79
CA SER A 21 -16.41 4.17 -8.66
C SER A 21 -15.17 4.72 -9.38
N ALA A 22 -14.99 6.05 -9.39
CA ALA A 22 -13.87 6.73 -10.05
C ALA A 22 -12.75 7.19 -9.10
N MET A 23 -12.99 7.25 -7.79
CA MET A 23 -11.98 7.63 -6.81
C MET A 23 -11.58 6.42 -5.94
N PRO A 24 -10.30 6.01 -5.91
CA PRO A 24 -9.77 5.27 -4.76
C PRO A 24 -9.81 6.25 -3.58
N GLY A 25 -10.93 6.27 -2.83
CA GLY A 25 -11.14 7.28 -1.81
C GLY A 25 -10.08 7.20 -0.71
N PRO A 26 -9.43 8.32 -0.35
CA PRO A 26 -9.11 8.55 1.05
C PRO A 26 -10.40 9.02 1.71
N ALA A 27 -11.02 8.13 2.48
CA ALA A 27 -11.97 8.58 3.48
C ALA A 27 -11.26 9.57 4.43
N THR A 28 -11.91 10.69 4.70
CA THR A 28 -11.62 11.66 5.77
C THR A 28 -10.47 12.66 5.54
N LEU A 29 -10.78 13.77 4.88
CA LEU A 29 -10.19 15.08 5.18
C LEU A 29 -11.32 16.04 5.58
N ALA A 30 -11.83 15.88 6.80
CA ALA A 30 -12.62 16.88 7.52
C ALA A 30 -12.87 16.40 8.96
N GLU A 31 -11.85 16.44 9.81
CA GLU A 31 -11.93 16.83 11.23
C GLU A 31 -10.52 16.82 11.81
N GLU A 32 -9.82 17.93 11.63
CA GLU A 32 -8.58 18.16 12.35
C GLU A 32 -8.90 18.50 13.82
N LYS A 33 -8.57 17.58 14.73
CA LYS A 33 -8.39 17.90 16.14
C LYS A 33 -7.14 17.18 16.64
N PRO A 34 -6.15 17.89 17.21
CA PRO A 34 -4.81 17.37 17.38
C PRO A 34 -4.76 16.24 18.42
N ALA A 35 -4.04 15.17 18.06
CA ALA A 35 -3.70 14.07 18.94
C ALA A 35 -2.82 14.56 20.10
N ALA A 36 -3.21 14.23 21.34
CA ALA A 36 -2.37 14.39 22.52
C ALA A 36 -2.07 13.02 23.14
N SER A 37 -0.78 12.71 23.16
CA SER A 37 -0.04 11.61 23.78
C SER A 37 -0.61 11.00 25.07
N ALA A 38 -0.43 9.68 25.17
CA ALA A 38 -0.60 8.90 26.39
C ALA A 38 0.27 9.42 27.57
N SER A 39 -0.35 9.68 28.71
CA SER A 39 0.28 9.42 30.01
C SER A 39 -0.75 9.13 31.10
N THR A 40 -0.46 8.08 31.86
CA THR A 40 -1.18 7.59 33.02
C THR A 40 -1.20 8.61 34.16
N LYS A 41 -2.38 8.95 34.68
CA LYS A 41 -2.61 9.27 36.11
C LYS A 41 -4.10 9.35 36.44
N SER A 42 -4.48 8.58 37.46
CA SER A 42 -5.81 8.57 38.07
C SER A 42 -6.14 9.88 38.79
N LYS A 43 -7.36 10.40 38.59
CA LYS A 43 -8.22 10.92 39.69
C LYS A 43 -9.68 11.15 39.24
N PRO A 44 -10.64 11.05 40.18
CA PRO A 44 -12.07 10.93 39.93
C PRO A 44 -12.76 12.29 39.81
N GLY A 45 -13.75 12.37 38.92
CA GLY A 45 -14.66 13.51 38.80
C GLY A 45 -14.92 13.94 37.35
N ALA A 46 -15.36 13.03 36.48
CA ALA A 46 -15.87 13.40 35.16
C ALA A 46 -17.37 13.70 35.26
N LYS A 47 -17.71 14.96 35.01
CA LYS A 47 -19.07 15.44 34.77
C LYS A 47 -19.58 14.78 33.48
N ALA A 48 -20.87 14.41 33.46
CA ALA A 48 -21.51 13.78 32.31
C ALA A 48 -21.17 14.51 30.98
N PRO A 49 -20.99 13.77 29.86
CA PRO A 49 -20.78 14.40 28.56
C PRO A 49 -21.96 15.33 28.26
N ALA A 50 -21.67 16.53 27.78
CA ALA A 50 -22.69 17.37 27.18
C ALA A 50 -23.26 16.65 25.95
N PRO A 51 -24.58 16.72 25.69
CA PRO A 51 -25.16 16.12 24.50
C PRO A 51 -24.50 16.72 23.25
N ALA A 52 -24.15 15.86 22.29
CA ALA A 52 -23.68 16.25 20.97
C ALA A 52 -24.68 17.27 20.38
N ALA A 53 -24.17 18.40 19.90
CA ALA A 53 -24.99 19.35 19.17
C ALA A 53 -25.45 18.66 17.88
N GLN A 54 -26.77 18.48 17.73
CA GLN A 54 -27.37 18.05 16.47
C GLN A 54 -27.16 19.16 15.44
N SER A 55 -26.42 18.86 14.37
CA SER A 55 -26.40 19.68 13.17
C SER A 55 -27.66 19.36 12.37
N ASP A 56 -28.68 20.22 12.42
CA ASP A 56 -29.83 20.13 11.51
C ASP A 56 -29.32 20.45 10.09
N VAL A 57 -29.13 19.42 9.27
CA VAL A 57 -28.85 19.55 7.83
C VAL A 57 -30.16 19.39 7.08
N ASP A 58 -30.62 20.44 6.40
CA ASP A 58 -31.81 20.40 5.55
C ASP A 58 -31.38 20.40 4.08
N PHE A 59 -31.97 19.54 3.27
CA PHE A 59 -31.67 19.46 1.84
C PHE A 59 -32.95 19.57 1.00
N SER A 60 -32.84 20.22 -0.16
CA SER A 60 -33.91 20.33 -1.14
C SER A 60 -33.40 19.97 -2.53
N VAL A 61 -34.23 19.25 -3.29
CA VAL A 61 -33.93 18.86 -4.67
C VAL A 61 -34.95 19.53 -5.59
N SER A 62 -34.47 20.22 -6.63
CA SER A 62 -35.26 20.90 -7.64
C SER A 62 -34.93 20.35 -9.02
N ILE A 63 -35.95 19.90 -9.74
CA ILE A 63 -35.86 19.36 -11.10
C ILE A 63 -36.89 20.08 -11.95
N PRO A 64 -36.53 21.19 -12.63
CA PRO A 64 -37.50 22.05 -13.32
C PRO A 64 -38.19 21.36 -14.49
N GLN A 65 -37.51 20.42 -15.14
CA GLN A 65 -37.95 19.77 -16.37
C GLN A 65 -37.38 18.36 -16.46
N VAL A 66 -38.24 17.42 -16.86
CA VAL A 66 -37.88 16.07 -17.29
C VAL A 66 -38.60 15.85 -18.61
N ASP A 67 -37.86 15.52 -19.67
CA ASP A 67 -38.43 15.20 -20.97
C ASP A 67 -38.19 13.71 -21.25
N ALA A 68 -39.26 12.97 -21.58
CA ALA A 68 -39.16 11.56 -21.88
C ALA A 68 -39.83 11.24 -23.23
N VAL A 69 -39.08 10.66 -24.17
CA VAL A 69 -39.56 10.33 -25.52
C VAL A 69 -39.80 8.84 -25.62
N ASN A 70 -41.02 8.45 -25.99
CA ASN A 70 -41.45 7.05 -26.11
C ASN A 70 -41.15 6.20 -24.86
N SER A 71 -41.17 6.83 -23.68
CA SER A 71 -40.87 6.19 -22.39
C SER A 71 -42.06 5.38 -21.85
N THR A 72 -41.77 4.23 -21.23
CA THR A 72 -42.75 3.45 -20.46
C THR A 72 -43.07 4.08 -19.10
N LEU A 73 -42.19 4.94 -18.59
CA LEU A 73 -42.41 5.79 -17.40
C LEU A 73 -42.83 7.20 -17.80
N THR A 74 -43.76 7.79 -17.04
CA THR A 74 -44.17 9.19 -17.21
C THR A 74 -43.12 10.15 -16.65
N GLU A 75 -43.12 11.41 -17.12
CA GLU A 75 -42.25 12.47 -16.59
C GLU A 75 -42.46 12.70 -15.08
N GLU A 76 -43.69 12.51 -14.59
CA GLU A 76 -44.03 12.61 -13.16
C GLU A 76 -43.37 11.48 -12.36
N GLU A 77 -43.45 10.22 -12.82
CA GLU A 77 -42.78 9.08 -12.19
C GLU A 77 -41.25 9.23 -12.22
N LEU A 78 -40.68 9.68 -13.34
CA LEU A 78 -39.24 9.95 -13.44
C LEU A 78 -38.81 11.06 -12.47
N THR A 79 -39.60 12.12 -12.34
CA THR A 79 -39.34 13.20 -11.36
C THR A 79 -39.41 12.67 -9.93
N ASP A 80 -40.38 11.81 -9.60
CA ASP A 80 -40.52 11.21 -8.26
C ASP A 80 -39.33 10.30 -7.92
N ILE A 81 -38.84 9.52 -8.90
CA ILE A 81 -37.61 8.72 -8.76
C ILE A 81 -36.40 9.61 -8.45
N LEU A 82 -36.18 10.66 -9.26
CA LEU A 82 -35.02 11.54 -9.16
C LEU A 82 -35.03 12.41 -7.90
N THR A 83 -36.20 12.64 -7.29
CA THR A 83 -36.38 13.42 -6.06
C THR A 83 -36.40 12.56 -4.78
N GLY A 84 -36.15 11.25 -4.88
CA GLY A 84 -35.90 10.40 -3.71
C GLY A 84 -36.84 9.23 -3.50
N ASN A 85 -37.82 9.00 -4.38
CA ASN A 85 -38.78 7.89 -4.26
C ASN A 85 -38.42 6.66 -5.10
N LEU A 86 -37.12 6.39 -5.29
CA LEU A 86 -36.63 5.28 -6.12
C LEU A 86 -37.25 3.92 -5.75
N GLN A 87 -37.38 3.62 -4.45
CA GLN A 87 -37.89 2.34 -3.97
C GLN A 87 -39.32 2.01 -4.44
N ALA A 88 -40.14 3.04 -4.70
CA ALA A 88 -41.51 2.83 -5.18
C ALA A 88 -41.57 2.44 -6.67
N HIS A 89 -40.47 2.58 -7.40
CA HIS A 89 -40.42 2.50 -8.86
C HIS A 89 -39.33 1.53 -9.39
N THR A 90 -38.70 0.73 -8.52
CA THR A 90 -37.55 -0.11 -8.89
C THR A 90 -37.86 -1.10 -10.01
N ASP A 91 -39.00 -1.79 -9.95
CA ASP A 91 -39.42 -2.76 -10.99
C ASP A 91 -39.67 -2.08 -12.36
N GLN A 92 -40.27 -0.88 -12.33
CA GLN A 92 -40.55 -0.12 -13.54
C GLN A 92 -39.25 0.42 -14.15
N LEU A 93 -38.32 0.91 -13.32
CA LEU A 93 -37.02 1.41 -13.76
C LEU A 93 -36.13 0.29 -14.32
N ALA A 94 -36.16 -0.89 -13.69
CA ALA A 94 -35.44 -2.08 -14.15
C ALA A 94 -35.91 -2.59 -15.52
N THR A 95 -37.09 -2.18 -15.99
CA THR A 95 -37.68 -2.58 -17.27
C THR A 95 -38.01 -1.39 -18.17
N LEU A 96 -37.39 -0.23 -17.92
CA LEU A 96 -37.61 0.98 -18.68
C LEU A 96 -37.31 0.77 -20.17
N ASP A 97 -38.24 1.16 -21.04
CA ASP A 97 -38.00 1.37 -22.47
C ASP A 97 -38.25 2.85 -22.76
N ALA A 98 -37.34 3.51 -23.47
CA ALA A 98 -37.46 4.91 -23.89
C ALA A 98 -36.49 5.20 -25.04
N ASP A 99 -36.88 6.05 -25.99
CA ASP A 99 -35.94 6.54 -27.00
C ASP A 99 -34.93 7.50 -26.35
N SER A 100 -35.41 8.36 -25.44
CA SER A 100 -34.55 9.21 -24.62
C SER A 100 -35.24 9.67 -23.33
N VAL A 101 -34.46 9.82 -22.27
CA VAL A 101 -34.83 10.56 -21.06
C VAL A 101 -33.82 11.68 -20.87
N THR A 102 -34.27 12.93 -20.77
CA THR A 102 -33.42 14.11 -20.63
C THR A 102 -33.85 14.94 -19.44
N VAL A 103 -32.88 15.31 -18.61
CA VAL A 103 -33.06 16.18 -17.45
C VAL A 103 -32.03 17.32 -17.57
N PRO A 104 -32.43 18.50 -18.07
CA PRO A 104 -31.49 19.59 -18.33
C PRO A 104 -30.77 20.09 -17.08
N THR A 105 -31.45 20.08 -15.93
CA THR A 105 -30.88 20.59 -14.68
C THR A 105 -31.48 19.89 -13.48
N ILE A 106 -30.63 19.41 -12.58
CA ILE A 106 -30.98 18.97 -11.23
C ILE A 106 -30.20 19.85 -10.26
N SER A 107 -30.90 20.57 -9.39
CA SER A 107 -30.28 21.41 -8.37
C SER A 107 -30.54 20.82 -6.99
N ILE A 108 -29.48 20.61 -6.22
CA ILE A 108 -29.51 20.09 -4.86
C ILE A 108 -28.95 21.20 -3.96
N THR A 109 -29.78 21.73 -3.08
CA THR A 109 -29.40 22.77 -2.13
C THR A 109 -29.39 22.20 -0.73
N THR A 110 -28.25 22.29 -0.06
CA THR A 110 -28.05 21.84 1.32
C THR A 110 -27.78 23.05 2.19
N ASN A 111 -28.60 23.24 3.23
CA ASN A 111 -28.36 24.23 4.27
C ASN A 111 -27.76 23.52 5.48
N TYR A 112 -26.63 24.02 5.98
CA TYR A 112 -25.99 23.51 7.18
C TYR A 112 -25.71 24.66 8.13
N THR A 113 -25.89 24.41 9.43
CA THR A 113 -25.59 25.39 10.47
C THR A 113 -24.37 24.95 11.26
N THR A 114 -23.31 25.74 11.21
CA THR A 114 -22.08 25.56 11.99
C THR A 114 -21.90 26.78 12.88
N ASP A 115 -21.70 26.58 14.18
CA ASP A 115 -21.53 27.66 15.17
C ASP A 115 -22.61 28.76 15.19
N GLY A 116 -23.82 28.43 14.72
CA GLY A 116 -24.96 29.36 14.66
C GLY A 116 -25.03 30.21 13.39
N GLU A 117 -24.09 30.03 12.46
CA GLU A 117 -24.13 30.59 11.11
C GLU A 117 -24.66 29.53 10.14
N THR A 118 -25.67 29.91 9.34
CA THR A 118 -26.25 29.04 8.32
C THR A 118 -25.58 29.33 6.99
N SER A 119 -24.85 28.33 6.49
CA SER A 119 -24.25 28.33 5.15
C SER A 119 -25.09 27.50 4.20
N GLN A 120 -24.94 27.76 2.91
CA GLN A 120 -25.65 27.08 1.85
C GLN A 120 -24.65 26.54 0.82
N ALA A 121 -24.73 25.23 0.55
CA ALA A 121 -24.07 24.62 -0.58
C ALA A 121 -25.11 24.31 -1.67
N THR A 122 -24.81 24.63 -2.92
CA THR A 122 -25.65 24.26 -4.07
C THR A 122 -24.85 23.40 -5.03
N VAL A 123 -25.35 22.20 -5.32
CA VAL A 123 -24.85 21.31 -6.37
C VAL A 123 -25.80 21.35 -7.54
N THR A 124 -25.29 21.55 -8.75
CA THR A 124 -26.03 21.58 -10.01
C THR A 124 -25.50 20.48 -10.92
N LEU A 125 -26.36 19.55 -11.31
CA LEU A 125 -26.07 18.54 -12.32
C LEU A 125 -26.74 18.98 -13.62
N SER A 126 -25.96 19.10 -14.70
CA SER A 126 -26.44 19.62 -15.99
C SER A 126 -26.52 18.51 -17.03
N ASP A 127 -27.56 18.54 -17.86
CA ASP A 127 -27.71 17.71 -19.06
C ASP A 127 -27.56 16.19 -18.80
N LEU A 128 -28.34 15.64 -17.85
CA LEU A 128 -28.46 14.19 -17.71
C LEU A 128 -29.28 13.64 -18.90
N VAL A 129 -28.70 12.68 -19.62
CA VAL A 129 -29.34 12.04 -20.77
C VAL A 129 -29.15 10.53 -20.71
N LEU A 130 -30.24 9.79 -20.86
CA LEU A 130 -30.23 8.37 -21.20
C LEU A 130 -30.76 8.24 -22.63
N GLN A 131 -30.05 7.53 -23.51
CA GLN A 131 -30.47 7.31 -24.91
C GLN A 131 -30.67 5.83 -25.21
N ASP A 132 -31.65 5.55 -26.07
CA ASP A 132 -31.98 4.22 -26.58
C ASP A 132 -32.07 3.19 -25.45
N VAL A 133 -32.94 3.47 -24.47
CA VAL A 133 -33.17 2.58 -23.34
C VAL A 133 -34.08 1.45 -23.76
N SER A 134 -33.61 0.22 -23.63
CA SER A 134 -34.42 -0.96 -23.87
C SER A 134 -34.30 -1.98 -22.74
N GLY A 135 -35.42 -2.40 -22.17
CA GLY A 135 -35.48 -3.38 -21.10
C GLY A 135 -34.60 -3.02 -19.89
N GLY A 136 -34.52 -1.72 -19.56
CA GLY A 136 -33.70 -1.20 -18.47
C GLY A 136 -32.21 -1.05 -18.79
N VAL A 137 -31.79 -1.19 -20.04
CA VAL A 137 -30.40 -0.95 -20.46
C VAL A 137 -30.36 0.25 -21.40
N ALA A 138 -29.67 1.32 -21.01
CA ALA A 138 -29.43 2.48 -21.86
C ALA A 138 -28.23 2.22 -22.77
N SER A 139 -28.36 2.49 -24.08
CA SER A 139 -27.21 2.39 -24.98
C SER A 139 -26.11 3.37 -24.56
N THR A 140 -26.50 4.58 -24.17
CA THR A 140 -25.60 5.58 -23.59
C THR A 140 -26.28 6.29 -22.41
N ILE A 141 -25.47 6.62 -21.42
CA ILE A 141 -25.82 7.56 -20.35
C ILE A 141 -24.76 8.66 -20.33
N SER A 142 -25.17 9.91 -20.17
CA SER A 142 -24.26 11.04 -20.03
C SER A 142 -24.79 12.07 -19.04
N LEU A 143 -23.89 12.76 -18.37
CA LEU A 143 -24.13 13.94 -17.57
C LEU A 143 -23.13 15.01 -18.02
N GLY A 144 -23.60 16.18 -18.43
CA GLY A 144 -22.76 17.21 -19.06
C GLY A 144 -21.82 17.93 -18.10
N SER A 145 -22.28 18.27 -16.90
CA SER A 145 -21.42 18.84 -15.84
C SER A 145 -21.95 18.57 -14.43
N VAL A 146 -21.04 18.66 -13.46
CA VAL A 146 -21.35 18.72 -12.03
C VAL A 146 -20.68 19.97 -11.45
N ASP A 147 -21.50 20.94 -11.05
CA ASP A 147 -21.02 22.22 -10.51
C ASP A 147 -21.47 22.36 -9.05
N MET A 148 -20.56 22.62 -8.13
CA MET A 148 -20.85 22.82 -6.71
C MET A 148 -20.33 24.20 -6.28
N GLN A 149 -21.26 25.03 -5.80
CA GLN A 149 -20.96 26.33 -5.21
C GLN A 149 -21.05 26.21 -3.68
N VAL A 150 -19.99 26.65 -3.01
CA VAL A 150 -19.96 26.92 -1.55
C VAL A 150 -19.55 28.37 -1.32
N ASP A 151 -19.65 28.84 -0.07
CA ASP A 151 -19.41 30.24 0.27
C ASP A 151 -18.00 30.73 -0.15
N ASP A 152 -16.98 29.86 -0.01
CA ASP A 152 -15.57 30.20 -0.22
C ASP A 152 -14.92 29.42 -1.40
N GLY A 153 -15.72 28.96 -2.36
CA GLY A 153 -15.19 28.24 -3.51
C GLY A 153 -16.22 27.68 -4.49
N GLU A 154 -15.71 27.20 -5.62
CA GLU A 154 -16.44 26.56 -6.69
C GLU A 154 -15.73 25.27 -7.10
N VAL A 155 -16.50 24.22 -7.34
CA VAL A 155 -16.01 22.96 -7.88
C VAL A 155 -16.80 22.68 -9.16
N SER A 156 -16.11 22.39 -10.25
CA SER A 156 -16.74 22.09 -11.54
C SER A 156 -16.11 20.85 -12.15
N PHE A 157 -16.93 19.88 -12.53
CA PHE A 157 -16.51 18.70 -13.27
C PHE A 157 -17.20 18.66 -14.63
N GLY A 158 -16.45 18.22 -15.64
CA GLY A 158 -16.91 18.07 -17.01
C GLY A 158 -17.82 16.86 -17.22
N THR A 159 -17.85 16.39 -18.46
CA THR A 159 -18.80 15.33 -18.86
C THR A 159 -18.44 14.00 -18.21
N ILE A 160 -19.47 13.31 -17.71
CA ILE A 160 -19.41 11.93 -17.27
C ILE A 160 -20.29 11.10 -18.21
N SER A 161 -19.79 9.97 -18.71
CA SER A 161 -20.55 9.12 -19.64
C SER A 161 -20.19 7.64 -19.50
N ALA A 162 -21.11 6.79 -19.95
CA ALA A 162 -20.88 5.37 -20.13
C ALA A 162 -21.81 4.79 -21.20
N ASP A 163 -21.40 3.66 -21.76
CA ASP A 163 -22.18 2.87 -22.71
C ASP A 163 -22.78 1.63 -22.03
N ASN A 164 -23.87 1.10 -22.59
CA ASN A 164 -24.53 -0.13 -22.13
C ASN A 164 -24.86 -0.13 -20.63
N PHE A 165 -25.37 0.99 -20.12
CA PHE A 165 -25.65 1.18 -18.71
C PHE A 165 -26.91 0.42 -18.27
N SER A 166 -26.73 -0.59 -17.42
CA SER A 166 -27.78 -1.49 -16.95
C SER A 166 -28.43 -1.01 -15.65
N LEU A 167 -29.62 -0.42 -15.76
CA LEU A 167 -30.45 -0.02 -14.61
C LEU A 167 -30.86 -1.25 -13.78
N ALA A 168 -31.28 -2.33 -14.44
CA ALA A 168 -31.61 -3.58 -13.75
C ALA A 168 -30.38 -4.15 -13.03
N GLY A 169 -29.21 -4.09 -13.67
CA GLY A 169 -27.97 -4.60 -13.11
C GLY A 169 -27.55 -3.85 -11.85
N ILE A 170 -27.55 -2.52 -11.91
CA ILE A 170 -27.16 -1.69 -10.77
C ILE A 170 -28.17 -1.80 -9.62
N LEU A 171 -29.48 -1.79 -9.91
CA LEU A 171 -30.52 -2.01 -8.89
C LEU A 171 -30.36 -3.38 -8.22
N GLY A 172 -30.04 -4.41 -9.00
CA GLY A 172 -29.80 -5.76 -8.48
C GLY A 172 -28.51 -5.88 -7.67
N PHE A 173 -27.44 -5.20 -8.07
CA PHE A 173 -26.18 -5.16 -7.32
C PHE A 173 -26.39 -4.56 -5.91
N TYR A 174 -27.13 -3.47 -5.79
CA TYR A 174 -27.49 -2.87 -4.49
C TYR A 174 -28.55 -3.65 -3.70
N GLY A 175 -29.13 -4.70 -4.28
CA GLY A 175 -30.21 -5.47 -3.67
C GLY A 175 -31.54 -4.70 -3.56
N LEU A 176 -31.78 -3.73 -4.46
CA LEU A 176 -33.04 -2.98 -4.56
C LEU A 176 -34.12 -3.74 -5.34
N ILE A 177 -33.72 -4.74 -6.13
CA ILE A 177 -34.61 -5.70 -6.80
C ILE A 177 -34.07 -7.12 -6.64
N GLU A 178 -34.97 -8.10 -6.55
CA GLU A 178 -34.60 -9.50 -6.61
C GLU A 178 -34.34 -9.92 -8.07
N ARG A 179 -33.25 -10.65 -8.31
CA ARG A 179 -32.93 -11.21 -9.62
C ARG A 179 -32.73 -12.72 -9.55
N PRO A 180 -33.83 -13.48 -9.35
CA PRO A 180 -33.75 -14.92 -9.11
C PRO A 180 -33.15 -15.64 -10.32
N GLY A 181 -32.12 -16.46 -10.07
CA GLY A 181 -31.41 -17.22 -11.10
C GLY A 181 -30.23 -16.47 -11.75
N GLN A 182 -30.00 -15.22 -11.38
CA GLN A 182 -28.87 -14.43 -11.87
C GLN A 182 -27.72 -14.46 -10.86
N SER A 183 -26.84 -15.46 -10.99
CA SER A 183 -25.69 -15.67 -10.10
C SER A 183 -24.33 -15.37 -10.74
N GLY A 184 -24.29 -15.13 -12.04
CA GLY A 184 -23.06 -14.82 -12.78
C GLY A 184 -22.84 -13.31 -12.96
N MET A 185 -21.60 -12.92 -13.24
CA MET A 185 -21.24 -11.54 -13.57
C MET A 185 -21.89 -11.09 -14.88
N GLU A 186 -22.45 -9.90 -14.87
CA GLU A 186 -22.99 -9.21 -16.04
C GLU A 186 -22.39 -7.81 -16.14
N THR A 187 -22.33 -7.29 -17.36
CA THR A 187 -21.91 -5.92 -17.62
C THR A 187 -22.93 -4.95 -17.01
N ILE A 188 -22.44 -4.06 -16.14
CA ILE A 188 -23.22 -2.96 -15.58
C ILE A 188 -23.07 -1.73 -16.44
N TYR A 189 -21.85 -1.47 -16.92
CA TYR A 189 -21.56 -0.46 -17.94
C TYR A 189 -20.24 -0.78 -18.64
N SER A 190 -20.02 -0.12 -19.77
CA SER A 190 -18.80 -0.18 -20.58
C SER A 190 -18.37 1.22 -21.00
N ASN A 191 -17.11 1.40 -21.37
CA ASN A 191 -16.55 2.68 -21.84
C ASN A 191 -16.90 3.86 -20.92
N PHE A 192 -16.79 3.66 -19.61
CA PHE A 192 -16.98 4.74 -18.65
C PHE A 192 -15.85 5.76 -18.82
N SER A 193 -16.24 7.04 -18.84
CA SER A 193 -15.32 8.18 -18.95
C SER A 193 -15.87 9.35 -18.14
N ALA A 194 -15.01 9.97 -17.34
CA ALA A 194 -15.24 11.25 -16.68
C ALA A 194 -14.11 12.21 -17.07
N GLU A 195 -14.43 13.40 -17.60
CA GLU A 195 -13.43 14.33 -18.16
C GLU A 195 -12.49 14.98 -17.13
N GLY A 196 -12.80 14.88 -15.83
CA GLY A 196 -12.10 15.62 -14.78
C GLY A 196 -12.74 16.98 -14.52
N GLY A 197 -12.02 17.89 -13.86
CA GLY A 197 -12.61 19.14 -13.38
C GLY A 197 -11.63 20.10 -12.71
N THR A 198 -12.17 21.14 -12.09
CA THR A 198 -11.42 22.13 -11.31
C THR A 198 -12.06 22.33 -9.94
N ILE A 199 -11.21 22.53 -8.93
CA ILE A 199 -11.58 22.99 -7.59
C ILE A 199 -10.93 24.35 -7.42
N ASP A 200 -11.73 25.40 -7.23
CA ASP A 200 -11.29 26.77 -7.02
C ASP A 200 -11.74 27.22 -5.62
N ALA A 201 -10.80 27.39 -4.70
CA ALA A 201 -10.99 27.95 -3.36
C ALA A 201 -10.16 29.23 -3.21
N GLU A 202 -10.37 30.00 -2.13
CA GLU A 202 -9.69 31.29 -1.92
C GLU A 202 -8.15 31.20 -2.02
N ASP A 203 -7.54 30.18 -1.41
CA ASP A 203 -6.09 30.02 -1.31
C ASP A 203 -5.54 28.82 -2.12
N MET A 204 -6.38 28.13 -2.89
CA MET A 204 -5.99 26.91 -3.60
C MET A 204 -6.83 26.68 -4.86
N ARG A 205 -6.16 26.36 -5.96
CA ARG A 205 -6.77 25.91 -7.21
C ARG A 205 -6.22 24.55 -7.60
N CYS A 206 -7.09 23.58 -7.81
CA CYS A 206 -6.74 22.27 -8.33
C CYS A 206 -7.38 22.01 -9.69
N THR A 207 -6.64 21.36 -10.58
CA THR A 207 -7.15 20.69 -11.78
C THR A 207 -7.10 19.19 -11.54
N ILE A 208 -8.18 18.51 -11.86
CA ILE A 208 -8.33 17.06 -11.70
C ILE A 208 -8.45 16.46 -13.10
N GLY A 209 -7.62 15.45 -13.40
CA GLY A 209 -7.59 14.75 -14.68
C GLY A 209 -8.79 13.84 -14.91
N ALA A 210 -8.87 13.30 -16.13
CA ALA A 210 -9.93 12.39 -16.52
C ALA A 210 -9.81 11.03 -15.82
N THR A 211 -10.93 10.30 -15.71
CA THR A 211 -10.96 8.90 -15.26
C THR A 211 -11.63 8.04 -16.32
N SER A 212 -11.11 6.84 -16.57
CA SER A 212 -11.72 5.90 -17.51
C SER A 212 -11.69 4.44 -17.06
N VAL A 213 -12.73 3.69 -17.44
CA VAL A 213 -12.88 2.26 -17.20
C VAL A 213 -13.55 1.62 -18.42
N ALA A 214 -12.90 0.63 -19.05
CA ALA A 214 -13.44 -0.01 -20.25
C ALA A 214 -14.67 -0.89 -19.96
N GLU A 215 -14.70 -1.61 -18.84
CA GLU A 215 -15.85 -2.41 -18.45
C GLU A 215 -15.94 -2.58 -16.93
N PHE A 216 -17.15 -2.47 -16.39
CA PHE A 216 -17.48 -2.86 -15.02
C PHE A 216 -18.57 -3.92 -15.04
N ARG A 217 -18.32 -5.03 -14.33
CA ARG A 217 -19.24 -6.15 -14.24
C ARG A 217 -19.52 -6.46 -12.78
N ALA A 218 -20.76 -6.86 -12.50
CA ALA A 218 -21.14 -7.25 -11.15
C ALA A 218 -22.20 -8.34 -11.18
N ARG A 219 -22.39 -8.99 -10.02
CA ARG A 219 -23.53 -9.85 -9.73
C ARG A 219 -24.28 -9.32 -8.51
N PRO A 220 -25.57 -9.65 -8.33
CA PRO A 220 -26.27 -9.33 -7.09
C PRO A 220 -25.51 -9.80 -5.84
N LEU A 221 -25.48 -8.94 -4.82
CA LEU A 221 -24.98 -9.28 -3.49
C LEU A 221 -25.97 -10.24 -2.80
N ARG A 222 -25.45 -11.12 -1.94
CA ARG A 222 -26.27 -12.03 -1.13
C ARG A 222 -26.98 -11.32 0.01
N VAL A 223 -26.39 -10.23 0.51
CA VAL A 223 -26.96 -9.33 1.51
C VAL A 223 -27.18 -7.98 0.85
N SER A 224 -28.41 -7.46 0.89
CA SER A 224 -28.74 -6.18 0.24
C SER A 224 -28.05 -5.01 0.94
N PHE A 225 -27.75 -3.92 0.22
CA PHE A 225 -27.13 -2.74 0.84
C PHE A 225 -28.03 -2.11 1.93
N ILE A 226 -29.35 -2.21 1.78
CA ILE A 226 -30.32 -1.78 2.80
C ILE A 226 -30.15 -2.60 4.08
N GLU A 227 -30.02 -3.92 3.95
CA GLU A 227 -29.77 -4.79 5.08
C GLU A 227 -28.41 -4.51 5.72
N MET A 228 -27.36 -4.31 4.92
CA MET A 228 -26.03 -3.91 5.42
C MET A 228 -26.09 -2.61 6.23
N MET A 229 -26.82 -1.59 5.77
CA MET A 229 -27.02 -0.34 6.51
C MET A 229 -27.81 -0.56 7.81
N ALA A 230 -28.88 -1.36 7.77
CA ALA A 230 -29.67 -1.67 8.97
C ALA A 230 -28.82 -2.40 10.02
N ILE A 231 -27.96 -3.30 9.56
CA ILE A 231 -27.00 -4.01 10.38
C ILE A 231 -25.97 -3.02 10.97
N ALA A 232 -25.38 -2.12 10.17
CA ALA A 232 -24.41 -1.13 10.63
C ALA A 232 -25.00 -0.15 11.66
N GLN A 233 -26.26 0.28 11.47
CA GLN A 233 -26.96 1.10 12.44
C GLN A 233 -27.23 0.35 13.75
N ALA A 234 -27.56 -0.94 13.68
CA ALA A 234 -27.73 -1.75 14.88
C ALA A 234 -26.41 -1.83 15.69
N LEU A 235 -25.28 -1.96 14.98
CA LEU A 235 -23.94 -1.99 15.57
C LEU A 235 -23.56 -0.65 16.24
N GLU A 236 -23.85 0.48 15.59
CA GLU A 236 -23.59 1.81 16.15
C GLU A 236 -24.40 2.07 17.43
N ASN A 237 -25.64 1.57 17.49
CA ASN A 237 -26.51 1.75 18.64
C ASN A 237 -26.10 0.91 19.86
N ASP A 238 -25.42 -0.22 19.66
CA ASP A 238 -24.97 -1.11 20.73
C ASP A 238 -23.61 -1.76 20.39
N PRO A 239 -22.51 -1.00 20.46
CA PRO A 239 -21.19 -1.46 20.00
C PRO A 239 -20.57 -2.53 20.90
N ASP A 240 -21.04 -2.68 22.15
CA ASP A 240 -20.44 -3.55 23.17
C ASP A 240 -21.17 -4.91 23.31
N ASP A 241 -22.32 -5.14 22.65
CA ASP A 241 -23.14 -6.37 22.79
C ASP A 241 -23.49 -7.01 21.43
N ILE A 242 -22.47 -7.28 20.61
CA ILE A 242 -22.65 -7.96 19.32
C ILE A 242 -22.64 -9.47 19.55
N ALA A 243 -23.78 -10.12 19.31
CA ALA A 243 -23.84 -11.59 19.36
C ALA A 243 -22.85 -12.22 18.35
N PRO A 244 -22.08 -13.27 18.71
CA PRO A 244 -21.12 -13.94 17.82
C PRO A 244 -21.67 -14.34 16.45
N ALA A 245 -22.93 -14.80 16.40
CA ALA A 245 -23.57 -15.18 15.15
C ALA A 245 -23.70 -14.01 14.17
N ARG A 246 -23.83 -12.78 14.68
CA ARG A 246 -23.87 -11.56 13.86
C ARG A 246 -22.49 -11.26 13.29
N ILE A 247 -21.41 -11.46 14.06
CA ILE A 247 -20.04 -11.33 13.55
C ILE A 247 -19.79 -12.29 12.38
N ALA A 248 -20.22 -13.54 12.51
CA ALA A 248 -20.12 -14.52 11.43
C ALA A 248 -20.94 -14.14 10.18
N GLU A 249 -22.12 -13.54 10.36
CA GLU A 249 -22.94 -12.99 9.28
C GLU A 249 -22.22 -11.84 8.54
N PHE A 250 -21.64 -10.90 9.28
CA PHE A 250 -20.81 -9.83 8.72
C PHE A 250 -19.60 -10.34 7.95
N ALA A 251 -18.89 -11.33 8.49
CA ALA A 251 -17.74 -11.93 7.82
C ALA A 251 -18.12 -12.52 6.45
N ARG A 252 -19.21 -13.29 6.40
CA ARG A 252 -19.72 -13.89 5.16
C ARG A 252 -20.19 -12.84 4.15
N MET A 253 -20.71 -11.71 4.64
CA MET A 253 -21.09 -10.57 3.80
C MET A 253 -19.85 -9.92 3.14
N TYR A 254 -18.77 -9.66 3.89
CA TYR A 254 -17.52 -9.16 3.31
C TYR A 254 -16.92 -10.14 2.29
N ALA A 255 -16.93 -11.45 2.59
CA ALA A 255 -16.48 -12.48 1.67
C ALA A 255 -17.27 -12.47 0.34
N ASP A 256 -18.59 -12.18 0.38
CA ASP A 256 -19.41 -12.07 -0.82
C ASP A 256 -19.04 -10.84 -1.66
N ILE A 257 -18.80 -9.68 -1.03
CA ILE A 257 -18.42 -8.43 -1.71
C ILE A 257 -17.12 -8.61 -2.51
N PHE A 258 -16.10 -9.24 -1.91
CA PHE A 258 -14.82 -9.48 -2.60
C PHE A 258 -14.92 -10.37 -3.84
N THR A 259 -16.06 -11.02 -4.07
CA THR A 259 -16.30 -11.89 -5.23
C THR A 259 -17.50 -11.46 -6.08
N ALA A 260 -18.03 -10.25 -5.83
CA ALA A 260 -19.25 -9.76 -6.47
C ALA A 260 -19.01 -8.78 -7.64
N VAL A 261 -17.76 -8.37 -7.86
CA VAL A 261 -17.39 -7.37 -8.88
C VAL A 261 -16.19 -7.81 -9.71
N GLU A 262 -16.13 -7.30 -10.94
CA GLU A 262 -15.03 -7.40 -11.90
C GLU A 262 -14.89 -6.06 -12.62
N SER A 263 -13.66 -5.67 -12.95
CA SER A 263 -13.44 -4.49 -13.79
C SER A 263 -12.26 -4.68 -14.73
N SER A 264 -12.26 -3.91 -15.83
CA SER A 264 -11.02 -3.61 -16.52
C SER A 264 -10.10 -2.74 -15.65
N GLU A 265 -8.91 -2.44 -16.18
CA GLU A 265 -8.06 -1.38 -15.65
C GLU A 265 -8.84 -0.06 -15.52
N ILE A 266 -8.56 0.65 -14.43
CA ILE A 266 -9.02 2.01 -14.14
C ILE A 266 -7.83 2.94 -14.30
N LEU A 267 -7.99 3.99 -15.10
CA LEU A 267 -6.96 5.00 -15.34
C LEU A 267 -7.46 6.35 -14.84
N PHE A 268 -6.57 7.10 -14.16
CA PHE A 268 -6.79 8.46 -13.69
C PHE A 268 -5.63 9.35 -14.17
N ASP A 269 -5.93 10.41 -14.93
CA ASP A 269 -4.96 11.29 -15.59
C ASP A 269 -4.37 12.37 -14.64
N GLY A 270 -4.34 12.09 -13.35
CA GLY A 270 -3.58 12.90 -12.38
C GLY A 270 -4.32 14.11 -11.81
N MET A 271 -3.58 14.93 -11.06
CA MET A 271 -4.09 16.15 -10.45
C MET A 271 -2.97 17.18 -10.28
N ASP A 272 -3.31 18.46 -10.41
CA ASP A 272 -2.41 19.58 -10.22
C ASP A 272 -3.06 20.63 -9.32
N CYS A 273 -2.54 20.82 -8.13
CA CYS A 273 -2.98 21.84 -7.18
C CYS A 273 -1.90 22.89 -6.99
N GLU A 274 -2.29 24.16 -7.04
CA GLU A 274 -1.45 25.31 -6.71
C GLU A 274 -2.19 26.19 -5.70
N GLY A 275 -1.48 26.69 -4.70
CA GLY A 275 -2.05 27.53 -3.66
C GLY A 275 -1.00 28.32 -2.90
N THR A 276 -1.45 29.00 -1.84
CA THR A 276 -0.59 29.69 -0.90
C THR A 276 -0.80 29.20 0.52
N ASP A 277 0.26 29.10 1.29
CA ASP A 277 0.19 28.78 2.71
C ASP A 277 -0.26 29.98 3.56
N SER A 278 -0.29 29.79 4.88
CA SER A 278 -0.65 30.86 5.84
C SER A 278 0.32 32.05 5.88
N THR A 279 1.54 31.89 5.37
CA THR A 279 2.57 32.93 5.29
C THR A 279 2.60 33.65 3.93
N GLY A 280 1.89 33.11 2.93
CA GLY A 280 1.77 33.62 1.57
C GLY A 280 2.76 32.98 0.58
N ASP A 281 3.46 31.94 0.99
CA ASP A 281 4.40 31.18 0.17
C ASP A 281 3.67 30.18 -0.72
N LEU A 282 4.17 30.00 -1.95
CA LEU A 282 3.55 29.14 -2.95
C LEU A 282 3.75 27.67 -2.60
N ILE A 283 2.65 26.93 -2.59
CA ILE A 283 2.64 25.46 -2.49
C ILE A 283 2.03 24.90 -3.77
N ALA A 284 2.69 23.91 -4.34
CA ALA A 284 2.18 23.15 -5.48
C ALA A 284 2.29 21.65 -5.20
N ILE A 285 1.23 20.91 -5.57
CA ILE A 285 1.17 19.45 -5.50
C ILE A 285 0.72 18.96 -6.87
N SER A 286 1.52 18.14 -7.53
CA SER A 286 1.15 17.52 -8.80
C SER A 286 1.25 15.99 -8.71
N LEU A 287 0.41 15.31 -9.46
CA LEU A 287 0.38 13.87 -9.64
C LEU A 287 0.16 13.61 -11.13
N GLU A 288 1.05 12.88 -11.79
CA GLU A 288 0.95 12.60 -13.23
C GLU A 288 -0.20 11.65 -13.55
N GLY A 289 -0.41 10.64 -12.70
CA GLY A 289 -1.52 9.71 -12.88
C GLY A 289 -1.62 8.64 -11.81
N MET A 290 -2.73 7.91 -11.85
CA MET A 290 -2.89 6.67 -11.09
C MET A 290 -3.49 5.62 -12.01
N SER A 291 -3.09 4.37 -11.81
CA SER A 291 -3.75 3.23 -12.44
C SER A 291 -4.09 2.17 -11.40
N MET A 292 -5.21 1.50 -11.61
CA MET A 292 -5.57 0.30 -10.87
C MET A 292 -5.81 -0.81 -11.89
N SER A 293 -5.08 -1.91 -11.75
CA SER A 293 -5.27 -3.09 -12.60
C SER A 293 -6.71 -3.62 -12.51
N GLY A 294 -7.12 -4.42 -13.48
CA GLY A 294 -8.47 -4.97 -13.50
C GLY A 294 -8.81 -5.78 -12.25
N MET A 295 -9.95 -5.47 -11.62
CA MET A 295 -10.45 -6.24 -10.49
C MET A 295 -10.95 -7.61 -10.96
N SER A 296 -10.60 -8.65 -10.21
CA SER A 296 -11.10 -10.01 -10.41
C SER A 296 -11.62 -10.58 -9.08
N PRO A 297 -12.58 -11.52 -9.10
CA PRO A 297 -13.15 -12.07 -7.87
C PRO A 297 -12.06 -12.68 -6.99
N GLY A 298 -11.93 -12.18 -5.77
CA GLY A 298 -10.94 -12.64 -4.81
C GLY A 298 -9.50 -12.15 -5.03
N ILE A 299 -9.26 -11.25 -5.98
CA ILE A 299 -7.96 -10.61 -6.18
C ILE A 299 -8.11 -9.10 -5.98
N TYR A 300 -7.41 -8.55 -5.00
CA TYR A 300 -7.22 -7.11 -4.89
C TYR A 300 -6.19 -6.67 -5.94
N PRO A 301 -6.52 -5.70 -6.79
CA PRO A 301 -5.69 -5.35 -7.94
C PRO A 301 -4.40 -4.63 -7.53
N ALA A 302 -3.41 -4.62 -8.44
CA ALA A 302 -2.29 -3.69 -8.32
C ALA A 302 -2.77 -2.24 -8.46
N ILE A 303 -2.17 -1.33 -7.70
CA ILE A 303 -2.41 0.12 -7.76
C ILE A 303 -1.06 0.80 -7.99
N SER A 304 -0.97 1.63 -9.03
CA SER A 304 0.19 2.47 -9.34
C SER A 304 -0.16 3.94 -9.17
N ILE A 305 0.78 4.70 -8.62
CA ILE A 305 0.76 6.15 -8.48
C ILE A 305 2.01 6.66 -9.18
N ASP A 306 1.84 7.50 -10.18
CA ASP A 306 2.91 7.96 -11.07
C ASP A 306 3.12 9.47 -10.90
N GLY A 307 4.39 9.88 -10.77
CA GLY A 307 4.83 11.26 -10.83
C GLY A 307 4.23 12.18 -9.77
N LEU A 308 4.39 11.86 -8.48
CA LEU A 308 4.00 12.75 -7.37
C LEU A 308 5.10 13.79 -7.14
N THR A 309 4.74 15.07 -7.14
CA THR A 309 5.63 16.19 -6.77
C THR A 309 4.95 17.09 -5.76
N ILE A 310 5.68 17.47 -4.73
CA ILE A 310 5.28 18.46 -3.73
C ILE A 310 6.37 19.53 -3.72
N SER A 311 6.00 20.79 -3.92
CA SER A 311 6.89 21.93 -3.95
C SER A 311 6.34 23.03 -3.04
N ALA A 312 7.12 23.48 -2.08
CA ALA A 312 6.77 24.54 -1.12
C ALA A 312 7.76 25.70 -1.17
N GLY A 313 8.16 26.13 -2.38
CA GLY A 313 9.07 27.27 -2.57
C GLY A 313 10.42 27.07 -1.86
N GLU A 314 10.78 27.99 -0.95
CA GLU A 314 12.03 27.89 -0.17
C GLU A 314 12.00 26.76 0.88
N GLU A 315 10.81 26.28 1.27
CA GLU A 315 10.62 25.14 2.17
C GLU A 315 10.94 23.78 1.52
N GLY A 316 11.24 23.78 0.21
CA GLY A 316 11.83 22.63 -0.46
C GLY A 316 10.89 21.87 -1.39
N MET A 317 11.37 20.72 -1.85
CA MET A 317 10.70 19.89 -2.84
C MET A 317 10.85 18.40 -2.48
N ALA A 318 9.80 17.64 -2.74
CA ALA A 318 9.81 16.19 -2.70
C ALA A 318 9.18 15.64 -3.98
N THR A 319 9.85 14.70 -4.64
CA THR A 319 9.36 14.02 -5.84
C THR A 319 9.38 12.51 -5.64
N LEU A 320 8.43 11.82 -6.27
CA LEU A 320 8.33 10.37 -6.31
C LEU A 320 7.92 9.98 -7.74
N GLU A 321 8.78 9.25 -8.44
CA GLU A 321 8.51 8.83 -9.82
C GLU A 321 7.39 7.79 -9.89
N ASN A 322 7.42 6.77 -9.02
CA ASN A 322 6.38 5.75 -8.97
C ASN A 322 6.24 5.13 -7.57
N PHE A 323 5.00 4.86 -7.18
CA PHE A 323 4.68 3.91 -6.12
C PHE A 323 3.71 2.86 -6.67
N THR A 324 4.02 1.58 -6.46
CA THR A 324 3.13 0.49 -6.84
C THR A 324 2.82 -0.38 -5.63
N PHE A 325 1.54 -0.55 -5.30
CA PHE A 325 1.05 -1.65 -4.48
C PHE A 325 0.76 -2.84 -5.39
N LYS A 326 1.41 -3.98 -5.17
CA LYS A 326 1.25 -5.18 -6.02
C LYS A 326 -0.06 -5.90 -5.68
N PRO A 327 -0.54 -6.82 -6.55
CA PRO A 327 -1.78 -7.55 -6.30
C PRO A 327 -1.76 -8.31 -4.98
N MET A 328 -2.95 -8.62 -4.48
CA MET A 328 -3.11 -9.40 -3.27
C MET A 328 -4.23 -10.43 -3.45
N ASP A 329 -3.90 -11.70 -3.24
CA ASP A 329 -4.84 -12.82 -3.31
C ASP A 329 -5.59 -12.95 -1.98
N LEU A 330 -6.91 -12.81 -2.05
CA LEU A 330 -7.83 -12.87 -0.92
C LEU A 330 -8.45 -14.26 -0.75
N ALA A 331 -8.09 -15.27 -1.54
CA ALA A 331 -8.75 -16.57 -1.54
C ALA A 331 -8.78 -17.23 -0.15
N SER A 332 -7.66 -17.23 0.58
CA SER A 332 -7.59 -17.77 1.95
C SER A 332 -8.47 -16.98 2.92
N THR A 333 -8.43 -15.64 2.84
CA THR A 333 -9.22 -14.75 3.68
C THR A 333 -10.72 -14.92 3.41
N ILE A 334 -11.12 -15.04 2.14
CA ILE A 334 -12.51 -15.28 1.73
C ILE A 334 -12.98 -16.64 2.24
N GLU A 335 -12.16 -17.68 2.13
CA GLU A 335 -12.48 -19.01 2.67
C GLU A 335 -12.69 -18.95 4.19
N ALA A 336 -11.77 -18.32 4.93
CA ALA A 336 -11.86 -18.14 6.37
C ALA A 336 -13.12 -17.38 6.80
N LEU A 337 -13.41 -16.25 6.14
CA LEU A 337 -14.61 -15.44 6.39
C LEU A 337 -15.90 -16.21 6.05
N SER A 338 -15.90 -16.99 4.97
CA SER A 338 -17.09 -17.74 4.51
C SER A 338 -17.46 -18.90 5.44
N THR A 339 -16.47 -19.47 6.14
CA THR A 339 -16.61 -20.65 7.01
C THR A 339 -16.61 -20.32 8.49
N LEU A 340 -16.62 -19.02 8.86
CA LEU A 340 -16.58 -18.57 10.24
C LEU A 340 -17.68 -19.24 11.09
N PRO A 341 -17.38 -19.82 12.26
CA PRO A 341 -18.38 -20.42 13.15
C PRO A 341 -19.35 -19.37 13.70
N ASP A 342 -20.61 -19.75 13.92
CA ASP A 342 -21.63 -18.84 14.50
C ASP A 342 -21.38 -18.52 15.98
N ASP A 343 -20.53 -19.29 16.67
CA ASP A 343 -20.11 -19.10 18.06
C ASP A 343 -18.67 -18.59 18.18
N VAL A 344 -18.19 -17.89 17.15
CA VAL A 344 -16.85 -17.30 17.10
C VAL A 344 -16.54 -16.46 18.36
N ASN A 345 -15.31 -16.59 18.86
CA ASN A 345 -14.83 -15.90 20.04
C ASN A 345 -13.35 -15.59 19.90
N GLU A 346 -12.79 -14.85 20.87
CA GLU A 346 -11.37 -14.45 20.89
C GLU A 346 -10.42 -15.63 20.74
N ALA A 347 -10.63 -16.74 21.46
CA ALA A 347 -9.76 -17.91 21.36
C ALA A 347 -9.75 -18.53 19.95
N TRP A 348 -10.89 -18.55 19.27
CA TRP A 348 -10.94 -18.99 17.88
C TRP A 348 -10.13 -18.05 16.96
N PHE A 349 -10.23 -16.73 17.15
CA PHE A 349 -9.41 -15.78 16.38
C PHE A 349 -7.92 -15.93 16.68
N ASP A 350 -7.53 -16.10 17.94
CA ASP A 350 -6.14 -16.32 18.33
C ASP A 350 -5.55 -17.57 17.65
N GLU A 351 -6.35 -18.61 17.45
CA GLU A 351 -5.94 -19.83 16.75
C GLU A 351 -5.92 -19.70 15.21
N ASN A 352 -6.71 -18.78 14.64
CA ASN A 352 -6.98 -18.74 13.20
C ASN A 352 -6.64 -17.39 12.52
N TRP A 353 -6.06 -16.43 13.24
CA TRP A 353 -5.85 -15.05 12.74
C TRP A 353 -5.06 -14.99 11.41
N ARG A 354 -4.12 -15.93 11.20
CA ARG A 354 -3.32 -16.02 9.98
C ARG A 354 -4.14 -16.33 8.73
N ALA A 355 -5.29 -16.99 8.87
CA ALA A 355 -6.18 -17.25 7.75
C ALA A 355 -6.82 -15.97 7.19
N PHE A 356 -6.85 -14.88 7.98
CA PHE A 356 -7.31 -13.56 7.52
C PHE A 356 -6.20 -12.71 6.91
N MET A 357 -4.95 -13.14 7.00
CA MET A 357 -3.86 -12.50 6.28
C MET A 357 -3.95 -12.88 4.80
N PRO A 358 -4.20 -11.91 3.92
CA PRO A 358 -4.20 -12.16 2.50
C PRO A 358 -2.77 -12.35 1.98
N ALA A 359 -2.63 -13.05 0.85
CA ALA A 359 -1.35 -13.24 0.20
C ALA A 359 -1.01 -12.00 -0.62
N MET A 360 -0.19 -11.11 -0.07
CA MET A 360 0.24 -9.86 -0.73
C MET A 360 1.44 -10.14 -1.62
N GLU A 361 1.47 -9.64 -2.84
CA GLU A 361 2.67 -9.76 -3.69
C GLU A 361 3.76 -8.74 -3.34
N GLY A 362 3.43 -7.70 -2.56
CA GLY A 362 4.37 -6.69 -2.05
C GLY A 362 4.12 -5.27 -2.57
N PHE A 363 5.17 -4.45 -2.64
CA PHE A 363 5.07 -3.06 -3.11
C PHE A 363 6.41 -2.57 -3.67
N SER A 364 6.39 -1.48 -4.44
CA SER A 364 7.59 -0.80 -4.94
C SER A 364 7.50 0.72 -4.79
N ILE A 365 8.65 1.35 -4.57
CA ILE A 365 8.87 2.81 -4.57
C ILE A 365 10.03 3.04 -5.54
N ALA A 366 9.87 3.92 -6.51
CA ALA A 366 10.93 4.31 -7.44
C ALA A 366 11.08 5.83 -7.50
N GLY A 367 12.33 6.28 -7.58
CA GLY A 367 12.68 7.67 -7.80
C GLY A 367 12.17 8.64 -6.73
N LEU A 368 12.26 8.27 -5.46
CA LEU A 368 12.05 9.24 -4.37
C LEU A 368 13.26 10.19 -4.32
N ASP A 369 13.01 11.49 -4.31
CA ASP A 369 14.03 12.52 -4.12
C ASP A 369 13.45 13.63 -3.23
N MET A 370 14.16 13.98 -2.17
CA MET A 370 13.72 14.94 -1.17
C MET A 370 14.82 15.96 -0.93
N ASP A 371 14.48 17.23 -0.97
CA ASP A 371 15.35 18.35 -0.62
C ASP A 371 14.57 19.32 0.26
N LEU A 372 14.76 19.21 1.58
CA LEU A 372 14.01 19.95 2.60
C LEU A 372 14.98 20.72 3.54
N PRO A 373 14.58 21.88 4.10
CA PRO A 373 15.35 22.52 5.16
C PRO A 373 15.43 21.61 6.39
N ASP A 374 16.55 21.66 7.11
CA ASP A 374 16.72 20.93 8.36
C ASP A 374 15.97 21.66 9.50
N PRO A 375 14.99 21.03 10.18
CA PRO A 375 14.23 21.68 11.26
C PRO A 375 15.09 22.04 12.47
N ASP A 376 16.26 21.41 12.62
CA ASP A 376 17.17 21.64 13.74
C ASP A 376 18.34 22.59 13.39
N ASP A 377 18.57 22.88 12.10
CA ASP A 377 19.62 23.79 11.62
C ASP A 377 19.18 24.56 10.35
N GLU A 378 18.75 25.82 10.53
CA GLU A 378 18.22 26.71 9.48
C GLU A 378 19.20 26.94 8.30
N ASP A 379 20.50 26.70 8.48
CA ASP A 379 21.51 26.85 7.42
C ASP A 379 21.74 25.55 6.62
N ASN A 380 21.18 24.42 7.05
CA ASN A 380 21.36 23.11 6.41
C ASN A 380 20.10 22.60 5.70
N ARG A 381 20.32 21.62 4.81
CA ARG A 381 19.25 20.94 4.06
C ARG A 381 19.44 19.43 4.13
N ILE A 382 18.33 18.74 4.29
CA ILE A 382 18.23 17.29 4.25
C ILE A 382 17.99 16.90 2.79
N ARG A 383 18.98 16.23 2.19
CA ARG A 383 18.91 15.68 0.83
C ARG A 383 19.00 14.16 0.86
N VAL A 384 17.90 13.51 0.53
CA VAL A 384 17.74 12.05 0.54
C VAL A 384 17.13 11.60 -0.78
N GLY A 385 17.62 10.50 -1.33
CA GLY A 385 17.03 9.89 -2.52
C GLY A 385 17.00 8.37 -2.44
N ILE A 386 16.00 7.77 -3.07
CA ILE A 386 15.85 6.31 -3.25
C ILE A 386 15.61 6.08 -4.74
N GLY A 387 16.51 5.36 -5.41
CA GLY A 387 16.30 4.98 -6.81
C GLY A 387 15.22 3.91 -6.94
N LEU A 388 15.33 2.85 -6.15
CA LEU A 388 14.36 1.76 -6.08
C LEU A 388 14.29 1.21 -4.65
N PHE A 389 13.09 0.90 -4.20
CA PHE A 389 12.82 -0.01 -3.10
C PHE A 389 11.68 -0.94 -3.55
N ASP A 390 11.94 -2.23 -3.70
CA ASP A 390 10.98 -3.23 -4.15
C ASP A 390 10.91 -4.39 -3.16
N LEU A 391 9.70 -4.71 -2.71
CA LEU A 391 9.40 -5.93 -1.96
C LEU A 391 8.52 -6.81 -2.85
N THR A 392 8.97 -8.03 -3.11
CA THR A 392 8.21 -9.09 -3.77
C THR A 392 8.06 -10.27 -2.81
N LEU A 393 6.83 -10.72 -2.63
CA LEU A 393 6.46 -11.84 -1.76
C LEU A 393 5.66 -12.86 -2.55
N GLY A 394 5.86 -14.14 -2.26
CA GLY A 394 5.19 -15.21 -2.97
C GLY A 394 5.07 -16.50 -2.17
N ALA A 395 4.43 -17.49 -2.80
CA ALA A 395 4.31 -18.86 -2.30
C ALA A 395 3.87 -18.93 -0.83
N TYR A 396 2.68 -18.41 -0.49
CA TYR A 396 2.26 -18.34 0.90
C TYR A 396 1.93 -19.72 1.51
N ARG A 397 2.36 -19.94 2.76
CA ARG A 397 1.96 -21.08 3.60
C ARG A 397 1.47 -20.56 4.96
N ASN A 398 0.22 -20.88 5.32
CA ASN A 398 -0.39 -20.42 6.57
C ASN A 398 -0.26 -18.90 6.80
N GLY A 399 -0.43 -18.09 5.76
CA GLY A 399 -0.30 -16.64 5.83
C GLY A 399 1.14 -16.11 5.86
N ILE A 400 2.16 -16.98 5.76
CA ILE A 400 3.58 -16.58 5.75
C ILE A 400 4.12 -16.76 4.32
N PRO A 401 4.72 -15.72 3.70
CA PRO A 401 5.37 -15.88 2.41
C PRO A 401 6.56 -16.83 2.54
N THR A 402 6.66 -17.80 1.63
CA THR A 402 7.80 -18.72 1.59
C THR A 402 8.77 -18.41 0.43
N ASP A 403 8.50 -17.33 -0.29
CA ASP A 403 9.36 -16.73 -1.30
C ASP A 403 9.41 -15.23 -1.05
N ILE A 404 10.62 -14.68 -0.91
CA ILE A 404 10.87 -13.28 -0.51
C ILE A 404 12.01 -12.74 -1.37
N ASP A 405 11.79 -11.61 -2.03
CA ASP A 405 12.83 -10.79 -2.67
C ASP A 405 12.63 -9.33 -2.26
N LEU A 406 13.61 -8.78 -1.56
CA LEU A 406 13.64 -7.39 -1.13
C LEU A 406 14.86 -6.72 -1.76
N VAL A 407 14.63 -5.70 -2.58
CA VAL A 407 15.67 -4.95 -3.28
C VAL A 407 15.59 -3.48 -2.89
N ALA A 408 16.73 -2.86 -2.62
CA ALA A 408 16.85 -1.42 -2.52
C ALA A 408 18.09 -0.95 -3.28
N GLU A 409 17.93 0.02 -4.16
CA GLU A 409 19.00 0.56 -5.00
C GLU A 409 19.06 2.08 -4.88
N ASN A 410 20.28 2.60 -4.98
CA ASN A 410 20.59 4.03 -4.98
C ASN A 410 20.01 4.77 -3.77
N LEU A 411 20.20 4.23 -2.57
CA LEU A 411 19.87 4.87 -1.30
C LEU A 411 20.92 5.95 -1.02
N ARG A 412 20.58 7.17 -1.40
CA ARG A 412 21.46 8.33 -1.39
C ARG A 412 21.12 9.24 -0.21
N ALA A 413 22.14 9.63 0.55
CA ALA A 413 22.02 10.66 1.57
C ALA A 413 23.26 11.55 1.54
N GLU A 414 23.05 12.87 1.56
CA GLU A 414 24.15 13.80 1.78
C GLU A 414 24.50 13.89 3.26
N LEU A 415 25.80 13.95 3.56
CA LEU A 415 26.28 14.11 4.92
C LEU A 415 26.20 15.59 5.31
N PRO A 416 25.55 15.98 6.43
CA PRO A 416 25.50 17.36 6.92
C PRO A 416 26.86 18.05 7.02
N GLU A 417 26.89 19.39 6.88
CA GLU A 417 28.14 20.19 6.99
C GLU A 417 28.77 20.15 8.36
N ARG A 418 27.95 19.94 9.39
CA ARG A 418 28.38 19.81 10.78
C ARG A 418 27.84 18.51 11.37
N PHE A 419 28.74 17.75 11.95
CA PHE A 419 28.39 16.63 12.83
C PHE A 419 28.83 16.97 14.24
N GLU A 420 28.10 16.51 15.25
CA GLU A 420 28.61 16.48 16.62
C GLU A 420 29.72 15.42 16.78
N ASP A 421 29.67 14.37 15.96
CA ASP A 421 30.63 13.26 15.99
C ASP A 421 31.93 13.61 15.22
N GLU A 422 33.06 13.61 15.95
CA GLU A 422 34.39 13.91 15.40
C GLU A 422 34.83 12.91 14.30
N GLN A 423 34.35 11.66 14.33
CA GLN A 423 34.68 10.63 13.33
C GLN A 423 33.96 10.91 12.01
N LEU A 424 32.70 11.35 12.06
CA LEU A 424 31.95 11.75 10.86
C LEU A 424 32.54 13.03 10.24
N GLN A 425 33.01 13.98 11.06
CA GLN A 425 33.76 15.14 10.57
C GLN A 425 35.06 14.71 9.86
N GLN A 426 35.77 13.71 10.42
CA GLN A 426 36.99 13.18 9.81
C GLN A 426 36.69 12.49 8.47
N LEU A 427 35.63 11.68 8.39
CA LEU A 427 35.20 11.03 7.14
C LEU A 427 34.88 12.06 6.04
N ARG A 428 34.19 13.15 6.41
CA ARG A 428 33.95 14.28 5.51
C ARG A 428 35.24 14.97 5.06
N ALA A 429 36.16 15.24 5.98
CA ALA A 429 37.46 15.84 5.65
C ALA A 429 38.30 14.95 4.70
N MET A 430 37.99 13.67 4.65
CA MET A 430 38.62 12.68 3.77
C MET A 430 37.89 12.49 2.44
N GLY A 431 36.83 13.27 2.17
CA GLY A 431 36.15 13.34 0.87
C GLY A 431 34.82 12.59 0.80
N LEU A 432 34.39 11.91 1.85
CA LEU A 432 33.07 11.29 1.89
C LEU A 432 32.03 12.38 2.18
N THR A 433 31.37 12.89 1.16
CA THR A 433 30.35 13.96 1.30
C THR A 433 28.92 13.45 1.16
N SER A 434 28.76 12.25 0.60
CA SER A 434 27.48 11.57 0.41
C SER A 434 27.71 10.07 0.57
N ILE A 435 26.65 9.36 0.94
CA ILE A 435 26.60 7.91 0.95
C ILE A 435 25.59 7.49 -0.10
N ASP A 436 25.95 6.50 -0.90
CA ASP A 436 25.07 5.84 -1.86
C ASP A 436 25.26 4.32 -1.70
N PHE A 437 24.18 3.62 -1.36
CA PHE A 437 24.22 2.19 -1.14
C PHE A 437 22.96 1.50 -1.63
N GLY A 438 23.06 0.19 -1.84
CA GLY A 438 21.94 -0.68 -2.15
C GLY A 438 22.09 -1.99 -1.40
N PHE A 439 20.98 -2.69 -1.21
CA PHE A 439 20.96 -4.02 -0.62
C PHE A 439 19.93 -4.90 -1.31
N ARG A 440 20.16 -6.21 -1.29
CA ARG A 440 19.18 -7.20 -1.71
C ARG A 440 19.10 -8.33 -0.69
N THR A 441 17.91 -8.85 -0.47
CA THR A 441 17.67 -10.06 0.33
C THR A 441 16.66 -10.92 -0.41
N ALA A 442 17.12 -12.05 -0.95
CA ALA A 442 16.33 -13.03 -1.68
C ALA A 442 16.47 -14.40 -1.01
N ALA A 443 15.33 -15.01 -0.67
CA ALA A 443 15.26 -16.34 -0.07
C ALA A 443 13.96 -17.05 -0.43
N SER A 444 14.06 -18.33 -0.75
CA SER A 444 12.93 -19.17 -1.14
C SER A 444 12.97 -20.52 -0.40
N TRP A 445 11.80 -21.05 -0.06
CA TRP A 445 11.65 -22.34 0.60
C TRP A 445 11.13 -23.39 -0.39
N ASP A 446 11.82 -24.53 -0.43
CA ASP A 446 11.42 -25.69 -1.22
C ASP A 446 10.86 -26.78 -0.28
N GLU A 447 9.55 -27.04 -0.40
CA GLU A 447 8.84 -28.05 0.39
C GLU A 447 9.30 -29.48 0.10
N ASP A 448 9.60 -29.80 -1.16
CA ASP A 448 9.97 -31.15 -1.58
C ASP A 448 11.36 -31.52 -1.05
N GLN A 449 12.28 -30.57 -1.05
CA GLN A 449 13.65 -30.76 -0.57
C GLN A 449 13.82 -30.48 0.93
N ASN A 450 12.86 -29.81 1.58
CA ASN A 450 12.96 -29.30 2.95
C ASN A 450 14.21 -28.42 3.13
N VAL A 451 14.39 -27.47 2.21
CA VAL A 451 15.49 -26.51 2.24
C VAL A 451 14.98 -25.08 2.13
N ILE A 452 15.68 -24.15 2.75
CA ILE A 452 15.61 -22.73 2.42
C ILE A 452 16.87 -22.42 1.62
N ASP A 453 16.68 -21.96 0.40
CA ASP A 453 17.74 -21.41 -0.42
C ASP A 453 17.87 -19.92 -0.13
N LEU A 454 19.03 -19.54 0.39
CA LEU A 454 19.42 -18.16 0.55
C LEU A 454 20.10 -17.73 -0.74
N GLU A 455 19.29 -17.21 -1.66
CA GLU A 455 19.74 -16.85 -3.00
C GLU A 455 20.74 -15.70 -2.97
N GLU A 456 20.44 -14.66 -2.18
CA GLU A 456 21.28 -13.48 -2.04
C GLU A 456 20.97 -12.70 -0.76
N ILE A 457 21.97 -12.39 0.06
CA ILE A 457 21.97 -11.23 0.97
C ILE A 457 23.15 -10.38 0.57
N SER A 458 22.89 -9.23 -0.03
CA SER A 458 23.94 -8.34 -0.51
C SER A 458 23.79 -6.92 0.04
N LEU A 459 24.93 -6.26 0.19
CA LEU A 459 25.07 -4.84 0.49
C LEU A 459 26.16 -4.29 -0.44
N ALA A 460 25.86 -3.24 -1.18
CA ALA A 460 26.81 -2.55 -2.04
C ALA A 460 26.80 -1.07 -1.69
N ALA A 461 27.97 -0.46 -1.61
CA ALA A 461 28.12 0.97 -1.41
C ALA A 461 29.05 1.55 -2.47
N THR A 462 28.55 2.54 -3.21
CA THR A 462 29.26 3.19 -4.32
C THR A 462 30.61 3.73 -3.84
N ASP A 463 31.67 3.44 -4.60
CA ASP A 463 33.06 3.81 -4.31
C ASP A 463 33.65 3.24 -3.00
N LEU A 464 32.93 2.37 -2.29
CA LEU A 464 33.39 1.75 -1.05
C LEU A 464 33.62 0.25 -1.24
N GLY A 465 32.62 -0.47 -1.77
CA GLY A 465 32.71 -1.90 -2.01
C GLY A 465 31.38 -2.63 -1.82
N SER A 466 31.41 -3.96 -1.89
CA SER A 466 30.23 -4.79 -1.74
C SER A 466 30.49 -6.08 -0.95
N MET A 467 29.43 -6.62 -0.39
CA MET A 467 29.36 -7.91 0.27
C MET A 467 28.16 -8.67 -0.29
N MET A 468 28.32 -9.97 -0.56
CA MET A 468 27.25 -10.87 -0.95
C MET A 468 27.35 -12.17 -0.16
N ILE A 469 26.23 -12.66 0.35
CA ILE A 469 26.11 -13.94 1.02
C ILE A 469 25.06 -14.78 0.27
N ALA A 470 25.35 -16.05 0.02
CA ALA A 470 24.39 -17.02 -0.50
C ALA A 470 24.59 -18.36 0.21
N GLY A 471 23.58 -19.21 0.28
CA GLY A 471 23.72 -20.48 0.99
C GLY A 471 22.47 -21.34 0.96
N THR A 472 22.55 -22.50 1.62
CA THR A 472 21.42 -23.42 1.75
C THR A 472 21.26 -23.83 3.21
N VAL A 473 20.04 -23.72 3.73
CA VAL A 473 19.64 -24.23 5.04
C VAL A 473 18.81 -25.49 4.82
N ALA A 474 19.28 -26.62 5.33
CA ALA A 474 18.61 -27.90 5.25
C ALA A 474 17.73 -28.19 6.48
N ASN A 475 16.92 -29.24 6.37
CA ASN A 475 15.95 -29.64 7.39
C ASN A 475 14.93 -28.54 7.73
N ALA A 476 14.68 -27.66 6.76
CA ALA A 476 13.68 -26.62 6.82
C ALA A 476 12.33 -27.24 6.40
N GLY A 477 11.66 -27.91 7.32
CA GLY A 477 10.37 -28.55 7.05
C GLY A 477 9.18 -27.61 7.20
N ALA A 478 8.01 -28.07 6.78
CA ALA A 478 6.74 -27.35 6.88
C ALA A 478 6.40 -26.81 8.28
N GLY A 479 6.94 -27.42 9.33
CA GLY A 479 6.78 -26.97 10.71
C GLY A 479 7.26 -25.53 10.95
N LEU A 480 8.15 -24.99 10.11
CA LEU A 480 8.58 -23.58 10.19
C LEU A 480 7.44 -22.58 10.01
N PHE A 481 6.37 -23.00 9.33
CA PHE A 481 5.22 -22.15 9.01
C PHE A 481 3.97 -22.58 9.80
N ASP A 482 4.13 -23.38 10.85
CA ASP A 482 3.02 -23.86 11.67
C ASP A 482 2.36 -22.70 12.44
N SER A 483 1.04 -22.76 12.62
CA SER A 483 0.29 -21.78 13.43
C SER A 483 0.63 -21.88 14.91
N ASP A 484 1.06 -23.05 15.39
CA ASP A 484 1.55 -23.25 16.74
C ASP A 484 2.99 -22.70 16.89
N PRO A 485 3.21 -21.68 17.74
CA PRO A 485 4.54 -21.08 17.93
C PRO A 485 5.56 -22.06 18.51
N ASP A 486 5.15 -23.06 19.29
CA ASP A 486 6.06 -24.07 19.85
C ASP A 486 6.54 -25.05 18.78
N VAL A 487 5.65 -25.42 17.84
CA VAL A 487 6.00 -26.25 16.68
C VAL A 487 6.95 -25.47 15.74
N ALA A 488 6.63 -24.22 15.46
CA ALA A 488 7.45 -23.35 14.62
C ALA A 488 8.85 -23.11 15.21
N LEU A 489 8.93 -22.81 16.51
CA LEU A 489 10.20 -22.63 17.21
C LEU A 489 11.03 -23.92 17.23
N TYR A 490 10.40 -25.08 17.47
CA TYR A 490 11.10 -26.36 17.43
C TYR A 490 11.64 -26.67 16.03
N ALA A 491 10.85 -26.41 14.98
CA ALA A 491 11.29 -26.54 13.60
C ALA A 491 12.47 -25.59 13.29
N ALA A 492 12.40 -24.34 13.73
CA ALA A 492 13.46 -23.34 13.55
C ALA A 492 14.78 -23.75 14.22
N LEU A 493 14.72 -24.35 15.41
CA LEU A 493 15.91 -24.87 16.10
C LEU A 493 16.45 -26.17 15.47
N SER A 494 15.65 -26.84 14.65
CA SER A 494 16.01 -28.11 14.00
C SER A 494 16.67 -27.92 12.63
N VAL A 495 16.67 -26.70 12.07
CA VAL A 495 17.32 -26.42 10.79
C VAL A 495 18.84 -26.59 10.90
N ALA A 496 19.49 -26.83 9.77
CA ALA A 496 20.93 -27.00 9.69
C ALA A 496 21.53 -26.23 8.51
N LEU A 497 22.60 -25.47 8.74
CA LEU A 497 23.32 -24.77 7.66
C LEU A 497 24.12 -25.79 6.84
N LYS A 498 23.77 -25.96 5.56
CA LYS A 498 24.42 -26.90 4.65
C LYS A 498 25.60 -26.27 3.92
N SER A 499 25.42 -25.04 3.44
CA SER A 499 26.45 -24.27 2.73
C SER A 499 26.28 -22.77 2.95
N LEU A 500 27.39 -22.05 2.90
CA LEU A 500 27.45 -20.59 2.95
C LEU A 500 28.61 -20.09 2.08
N ASN A 501 28.31 -19.19 1.16
CA ASN A 501 29.26 -18.48 0.32
C ASN A 501 29.24 -17.01 0.70
N LEU A 502 30.41 -16.42 0.89
CA LEU A 502 30.62 -15.01 1.15
C LEU A 502 31.53 -14.45 0.05
N SER A 503 31.09 -13.42 -0.65
CA SER A 503 31.89 -12.64 -1.58
C SER A 503 32.05 -11.21 -1.05
N LEU A 504 33.28 -10.70 -1.07
CA LEU A 504 33.62 -9.34 -0.66
C LEU A 504 34.35 -8.65 -1.82
N THR A 505 33.96 -7.43 -2.13
CA THR A 505 34.64 -6.56 -3.10
C THR A 505 35.05 -5.26 -2.42
N ASP A 506 36.31 -4.88 -2.57
CA ASP A 506 36.85 -3.61 -2.07
C ASP A 506 37.01 -2.62 -3.22
N GLU A 507 36.18 -1.58 -3.23
CA GLU A 507 36.22 -0.50 -4.24
C GLU A 507 36.80 0.81 -3.69
N GLY A 508 37.16 0.85 -2.40
CA GLY A 508 37.76 2.02 -1.77
C GLY A 508 37.68 2.06 -0.25
N ILE A 509 36.84 1.23 0.38
CA ILE A 509 36.63 1.22 1.83
C ILE A 509 37.93 0.92 2.59
N SER A 510 38.76 0.02 2.07
CA SER A 510 40.03 -0.33 2.70
C SER A 510 41.02 0.86 2.72
N ASP A 511 41.05 1.66 1.65
CA ASP A 511 41.91 2.84 1.55
C ASP A 511 41.49 3.90 2.57
N LEU A 512 40.18 4.07 2.76
CA LEU A 512 39.60 4.94 3.78
C LEU A 512 39.99 4.47 5.19
N VAL A 513 39.72 3.21 5.52
CA VAL A 513 40.00 2.60 6.84
C VAL A 513 41.48 2.71 7.20
N PHE A 514 42.38 2.32 6.28
CA PHE A 514 43.81 2.38 6.55
C PHE A 514 44.35 3.81 6.63
N THR A 515 43.71 4.77 5.98
CA THR A 515 44.08 6.18 6.12
C THR A 515 43.69 6.72 7.50
N ILE A 516 42.49 6.39 8.00
CA ILE A 516 42.05 6.75 9.37
C ILE A 516 42.96 6.10 10.40
N ALA A 517 43.19 4.78 10.30
CA ALA A 517 44.03 4.05 11.23
C ALA A 517 45.48 4.57 11.24
N ALA A 518 46.02 4.93 10.07
CA ALA A 518 47.35 5.51 9.96
C ALA A 518 47.46 6.90 10.62
N ALA A 519 46.43 7.74 10.50
CA ALA A 519 46.37 9.03 11.17
C ALA A 519 46.37 8.87 12.70
N GLN A 520 45.56 7.95 13.23
CA GLN A 520 45.50 7.66 14.68
C GLN A 520 46.83 7.12 15.23
N GLN A 521 47.50 6.27 14.45
CA GLN A 521 48.77 5.64 14.85
C GLN A 521 50.01 6.44 14.43
N ASN A 522 49.81 7.64 13.87
CA ASN A 522 50.87 8.53 13.38
C ASN A 522 51.89 7.81 12.47
N THR A 523 51.37 7.05 11.50
CA THR A 523 52.14 6.25 10.53
C THR A 523 51.57 6.45 9.13
N ASN A 524 52.06 5.72 8.12
CA ASN A 524 51.51 5.78 6.75
C ASN A 524 50.54 4.61 6.46
N PRO A 525 49.54 4.81 5.59
CA PRO A 525 48.52 3.80 5.29
C PRO A 525 49.09 2.48 4.74
N ALA A 526 50.11 2.55 3.88
CA ALA A 526 50.73 1.36 3.30
C ALA A 526 51.42 0.48 4.35
N SER A 527 52.05 1.08 5.36
CA SER A 527 52.63 0.34 6.49
C SER A 527 51.55 -0.28 7.37
N MET A 528 50.45 0.43 7.66
CA MET A 528 49.32 -0.13 8.42
C MET A 528 48.69 -1.32 7.71
N ARG A 529 48.50 -1.19 6.40
CA ARG A 529 47.95 -2.27 5.57
C ARG A 529 48.81 -3.52 5.59
N LEU A 530 50.13 -3.37 5.49
CA LEU A 530 51.06 -4.51 5.57
C LEU A 530 51.04 -5.16 6.95
N ILE A 531 50.98 -4.37 8.02
CA ILE A 531 50.87 -4.86 9.39
C ILE A 531 49.56 -5.64 9.57
N ALA A 532 48.43 -5.08 9.12
CA ALA A 532 47.12 -5.72 9.22
C ALA A 532 47.06 -7.03 8.42
N ALA A 533 47.56 -7.04 7.18
CA ALA A 533 47.61 -8.24 6.36
C ALA A 533 48.46 -9.35 7.03
N GLY A 534 49.65 -9.00 7.55
CA GLY A 534 50.51 -9.96 8.25
C GLY A 534 49.93 -10.47 9.57
N LEU A 535 49.23 -9.61 10.32
CA LEU A 535 48.52 -10.01 11.53
C LEU A 535 47.34 -10.94 11.22
N ALA A 536 46.54 -10.63 10.20
CA ALA A 536 45.43 -11.46 9.76
C ALA A 536 45.91 -12.83 9.27
N GLU A 537 46.98 -12.86 8.45
CA GLU A 537 47.60 -14.10 7.98
C GLU A 537 48.07 -14.98 9.15
N GLY A 538 48.79 -14.38 10.11
CA GLY A 538 49.27 -15.10 11.29
C GLY A 538 48.15 -15.59 12.21
N ALA A 539 47.12 -14.77 12.42
CA ALA A 539 45.96 -15.12 13.24
C ALA A 539 45.15 -16.26 12.62
N LEU A 540 44.88 -16.19 11.32
CA LEU A 540 44.16 -17.26 10.60
C LEU A 540 44.98 -18.56 10.57
N MET A 541 46.28 -18.48 10.35
CA MET A 541 47.16 -19.67 10.42
C MET A 541 47.14 -20.33 11.80
N ALA A 542 47.05 -19.53 12.88
CA ALA A 542 46.97 -20.06 14.24
C ALA A 542 45.58 -20.66 14.54
N GLN A 543 44.51 -19.96 14.14
CA GLN A 543 43.14 -20.37 14.42
C GLN A 543 42.70 -21.59 13.58
N LEU A 544 43.15 -21.65 12.33
CA LEU A 544 42.81 -22.70 11.37
C LEU A 544 43.90 -23.78 11.28
N ALA A 545 44.84 -23.86 12.24
CA ALA A 545 46.01 -24.73 12.15
C ALA A 545 45.70 -26.23 11.93
N ALA A 546 44.48 -26.67 12.24
CA ALA A 546 43.99 -28.03 12.02
C ALA A 546 43.40 -28.27 10.61
N LEU A 547 43.16 -27.21 9.81
CA LEU A 547 42.72 -27.32 8.42
C LEU A 547 43.92 -27.46 7.46
N ALA A 548 43.82 -28.39 6.51
CA ALA A 548 44.84 -28.58 5.48
C ALA A 548 45.03 -27.34 4.60
N ASP A 549 43.93 -26.64 4.31
CA ASP A 549 43.90 -25.47 3.41
C ASP A 549 44.12 -24.14 4.13
N ALA A 550 44.44 -24.16 5.44
CA ALA A 550 44.72 -22.95 6.21
C ALA A 550 45.77 -22.01 5.56
N PRO A 551 46.88 -22.52 4.95
CA PRO A 551 47.82 -21.65 4.24
C PRO A 551 47.20 -20.94 3.03
N ALA A 552 46.32 -21.61 2.29
CA ALA A 552 45.66 -21.03 1.13
C ALA A 552 44.65 -19.96 1.56
N ILE A 553 43.83 -20.26 2.57
CA ILE A 553 42.84 -19.34 3.15
C ILE A 553 43.53 -18.09 3.71
N ALA A 554 44.54 -18.27 4.56
CA ALA A 554 45.29 -17.15 5.16
C ALA A 554 45.96 -16.29 4.08
N SER A 555 46.47 -16.91 3.01
CA SER A 555 47.06 -16.18 1.88
C SER A 555 46.02 -15.40 1.08
N ALA A 556 44.83 -15.96 0.82
CA ALA A 556 43.75 -15.25 0.12
C ALA A 556 43.32 -13.99 0.90
N VAL A 557 43.04 -14.13 2.20
CA VAL A 557 42.66 -13.01 3.08
C VAL A 557 43.78 -11.97 3.18
N SER A 558 45.04 -12.39 3.34
CA SER A 558 46.21 -11.50 3.38
C SER A 558 46.38 -10.71 2.08
N ARG A 559 46.13 -11.32 0.92
CA ARG A 559 46.17 -10.64 -0.39
C ARG A 559 45.08 -9.58 -0.51
N PHE A 560 43.85 -9.88 -0.10
CA PHE A 560 42.73 -8.95 -0.10
C PHE A 560 42.99 -7.76 0.85
N ILE A 561 43.24 -8.02 2.13
CA ILE A 561 43.56 -6.96 3.13
C ILE A 561 44.78 -6.15 2.69
N GLY A 562 45.78 -6.83 2.12
CA GLY A 562 47.00 -6.23 1.60
C GLY A 562 46.80 -5.35 0.35
N GLY A 563 45.59 -5.29 -0.23
CA GLY A 563 45.28 -4.52 -1.44
C GLY A 563 45.87 -5.11 -2.73
N LYS A 564 46.29 -6.38 -2.71
CA LYS A 564 46.81 -7.10 -3.88
C LYS A 564 45.72 -7.79 -4.70
N ALA A 565 44.58 -8.04 -4.06
CA ALA A 565 43.36 -8.55 -4.64
C ALA A 565 42.24 -7.57 -4.29
N ARG A 566 41.25 -7.43 -5.16
CA ARG A 566 40.08 -6.55 -4.97
C ARG A 566 38.83 -7.34 -4.60
N THR A 567 38.82 -8.65 -4.85
CA THR A 567 37.75 -9.53 -4.37
C THR A 567 38.29 -10.63 -3.46
N LEU A 568 37.44 -11.09 -2.53
CA LEU A 568 37.67 -12.23 -1.67
C LEU A 568 36.39 -13.07 -1.61
N ASP A 569 36.47 -14.29 -2.10
CA ASP A 569 35.39 -15.27 -2.07
C ASP A 569 35.73 -16.35 -1.04
N ILE A 570 34.79 -16.67 -0.15
CA ILE A 570 34.92 -17.69 0.89
C ILE A 570 33.73 -18.62 0.79
N ALA A 571 33.97 -19.92 0.61
CA ALA A 571 32.94 -20.94 0.59
C ALA A 571 33.10 -21.86 1.81
N ILE A 572 31.98 -22.11 2.49
CA ILE A 572 31.85 -23.00 3.64
C ILE A 572 30.82 -24.07 3.30
N GLU A 573 31.21 -25.33 3.38
CA GLU A 573 30.32 -26.48 3.17
C GLU A 573 30.35 -27.41 4.37
N ALA A 574 29.18 -27.85 4.85
CA ALA A 574 29.10 -28.84 5.92
C ALA A 574 29.54 -30.22 5.40
N ARG A 575 30.34 -30.93 6.20
CA ARG A 575 30.86 -32.26 5.82
C ARG A 575 29.82 -33.38 5.95
N ASN A 576 28.83 -33.19 6.80
CA ASN A 576 27.85 -34.22 7.16
C ASN A 576 26.43 -33.69 6.98
N ASP A 577 25.53 -34.56 6.51
CA ASP A 577 24.10 -34.28 6.51
C ASP A 577 23.53 -34.29 7.94
N PRO A 578 22.53 -33.43 8.26
CA PRO A 578 21.91 -32.45 7.36
C PRO A 578 22.70 -31.13 7.22
N GLY A 579 23.72 -30.88 8.03
CA GLY A 579 24.51 -29.66 8.02
C GLY A 579 25.00 -29.30 9.43
N LEU A 580 25.39 -28.04 9.65
CA LEU A 580 25.68 -27.49 10.98
C LEU A 580 24.38 -27.14 11.71
N SER A 581 24.14 -27.74 12.86
CA SER A 581 22.97 -27.44 13.68
C SER A 581 23.07 -26.06 14.34
N ALA A 582 21.94 -25.52 14.82
CA ALA A 582 21.93 -24.31 15.64
C ALA A 582 22.89 -24.39 16.84
N GLN A 583 23.05 -25.56 17.47
CA GLN A 583 23.99 -25.76 18.57
C GLN A 583 25.45 -25.65 18.12
N ASP A 584 25.77 -26.16 16.92
CA ASP A 584 27.11 -26.03 16.36
C ASP A 584 27.47 -24.57 16.09
N LEU A 585 26.50 -23.79 15.59
CA LEU A 585 26.67 -22.35 15.34
C LEU A 585 26.79 -21.55 16.65
N MET A 586 26.00 -21.86 17.67
CA MET A 586 26.11 -21.25 19.00
C MET A 586 27.45 -21.57 19.67
N GLU A 587 27.95 -22.80 19.54
CA GLU A 587 29.29 -23.17 20.04
C GLU A 587 30.39 -22.41 19.29
N ALA A 588 30.21 -22.19 17.98
CA ALA A 588 31.16 -21.47 17.15
C ALA A 588 31.29 -19.98 17.51
N GLU A 589 30.25 -19.36 18.07
CA GLU A 589 30.29 -17.96 18.53
C GLU A 589 31.34 -17.77 19.63
N GLU A 590 31.39 -18.69 20.60
CA GLU A 590 32.40 -18.67 21.67
C GLU A 590 33.74 -19.26 21.22
N ASN A 591 33.70 -20.28 20.36
CA ASN A 591 34.88 -21.01 19.91
C ASN A 591 34.77 -21.43 18.42
N PRO A 592 35.23 -20.58 17.48
CA PRO A 592 35.17 -20.87 16.04
C PRO A 592 35.90 -22.16 15.63
N ALA A 593 36.89 -22.60 16.42
CA ALA A 593 37.63 -23.84 16.13
C ALA A 593 36.76 -25.10 16.26
N ALA A 594 35.61 -25.03 16.94
CA ALA A 594 34.66 -26.15 17.06
C ALA A 594 34.07 -26.59 15.71
N LEU A 595 34.11 -25.73 14.69
CA LEU A 595 33.63 -26.04 13.34
C LEU A 595 34.65 -26.72 12.44
N ILE A 596 35.95 -26.70 12.78
CA ILE A 596 37.04 -27.12 11.88
C ILE A 596 36.85 -28.54 11.33
N ASP A 597 36.43 -29.48 12.19
CA ASP A 597 36.20 -30.88 11.79
C ASP A 597 34.81 -31.10 11.15
N LYS A 598 33.94 -30.08 11.16
CA LYS A 598 32.55 -30.13 10.70
C LYS A 598 32.36 -29.47 9.33
N VAL A 599 33.29 -28.62 8.89
CA VAL A 599 33.19 -27.89 7.61
C VAL A 599 34.39 -28.10 6.69
N GLU A 600 34.14 -27.91 5.41
CA GLU A 600 35.12 -27.57 4.41
C GLU A 600 35.10 -26.06 4.20
N ILE A 601 36.28 -25.42 4.17
CA ILE A 601 36.42 -23.99 3.94
C ILE A 601 37.41 -23.81 2.79
N SER A 602 37.02 -23.05 1.79
CA SER A 602 37.91 -22.59 0.73
C SER A 602 37.83 -21.06 0.63
N ALA A 603 38.93 -20.44 0.18
CA ALA A 603 38.94 -19.01 -0.07
C ALA A 603 39.80 -18.67 -1.29
N GLU A 604 39.29 -17.78 -2.13
CA GLU A 604 39.95 -17.29 -3.33
C GLU A 604 40.01 -15.76 -3.30
N ALA A 605 41.07 -15.18 -3.84
CA ALA A 605 41.21 -13.72 -3.90
C ALA A 605 41.78 -13.34 -5.26
N ASN A 606 41.10 -12.41 -5.94
CA ASN A 606 41.33 -12.04 -7.34
C ASN A 606 41.71 -10.57 -7.54
#